data_AF-A0A165T7Y5-F1
#
_entry.id   AF-A0A165T7Y5-F1
#
_cell.length_a   1.000
_cell.length_b   1.000
_cell.length_c   1.000
_cell.angle_alpha   90.00
_cell.angle_beta   90.00
_cell.angle_gamma   90.00
#
_symmetry.space_group_name_H-M   'P 1'
#
loop_
_entity.id
_entity.type
_entity.pdbx_description
1 polymer ?
#
loop_
_entity_poly.entity_id
_entity_poly.type
_entity_poly.pdbx_seq_one_letter_code
_entity_poly.pdbx_strand_id
1 'polypeptide(L)'
;MQHLLTSRCGTTSRIDRITSLPGEDVSLGLDETRRLERTLYKLSDVLCRGLSREQQARFQEWKEKEHLAVRDAFGERVRDMLRVDTLATRPGKRHQGYGSALLAAANIRADELALASWLSTSNPRCATLLEHLGFATVKDYLVGEANPNWLGPPVVVRIMLREPRRIPTEGHS
;
A
#
# COMPACT_ATOMS: atom_id res chain seq x y z
N MET A 1 -29.36 23.69 -14.38
CA MET A 1 -29.53 24.73 -13.34
C MET A 1 -28.78 24.22 -12.10
N GLN A 2 -27.58 24.73 -11.75
CA GLN A 2 -27.31 26.03 -11.09
C GLN A 2 -28.20 26.19 -9.84
N HIS A 3 -27.76 26.42 -8.60
CA HIS A 3 -26.60 27.06 -7.94
C HIS A 3 -26.43 26.38 -6.55
N LEU A 4 -25.28 26.17 -5.88
CA LEU A 4 -24.13 27.02 -5.49
C LEU A 4 -24.45 28.14 -4.48
N LEU A 5 -23.57 28.24 -3.47
CA LEU A 5 -23.26 29.39 -2.59
C LEU A 5 -24.14 29.58 -1.33
N THR A 6 -23.69 30.02 -0.15
CA THR A 6 -22.39 30.24 0.56
C THR A 6 -22.78 30.90 1.89
N SER A 7 -22.01 30.72 2.96
CA SER A 7 -21.75 31.79 3.96
C SER A 7 -20.51 31.40 4.78
N ARG A 8 -19.33 31.97 4.49
CA ARG A 8 -18.61 33.09 5.19
C ARG A 8 -18.10 32.70 6.58
N CYS A 9 -16.97 33.20 7.11
CA CYS A 9 -15.76 33.92 6.67
C CYS A 9 -14.97 34.12 7.99
N GLY A 10 -13.63 34.08 7.96
CA GLY A 10 -12.80 34.36 9.14
C GLY A 10 -11.36 33.84 8.96
N THR A 11 -10.56 34.46 8.09
CA THR A 11 -9.49 35.42 8.45
C THR A 11 -8.13 34.74 8.72
N THR A 12 -7.24 34.90 7.73
CA THR A 12 -5.76 34.91 7.78
C THR A 12 -5.02 34.09 8.83
N SER A 13 -4.21 33.13 8.36
CA SER A 13 -2.84 32.99 8.83
C SER A 13 -1.95 32.52 7.67
N ARG A 14 -1.08 33.46 7.26
CA ARG A 14 0.29 33.29 6.76
C ARG A 14 0.72 31.83 6.63
N ILE A 15 0.94 31.38 5.39
CA ILE A 15 1.69 30.15 5.13
C ILE A 15 3.14 30.47 5.46
N ASP A 16 3.52 30.24 6.72
CA ASP A 16 4.92 30.12 7.05
C ASP A 16 5.43 28.87 6.34
N ARG A 17 6.37 29.16 5.43
CA ARG A 17 7.35 28.26 4.84
C ARG A 17 7.67 27.14 5.84
N ILE A 18 7.17 25.93 5.58
CA ILE A 18 7.67 24.72 6.24
C ILE A 18 9.09 24.52 5.68
N THR A 19 10.04 25.19 6.31
CA THR A 19 11.43 24.75 6.33
C THR A 19 11.43 23.33 6.88
N SER A 20 11.73 22.38 5.99
CA SER A 20 12.13 21.04 6.33
C SER A 20 13.13 21.06 7.48
N LEU A 21 12.77 20.41 8.60
CA LEU A 21 13.72 20.09 9.64
C LEU A 21 14.76 19.11 9.06
N PRO A 22 16.07 19.37 9.19
CA PRO A 22 17.10 18.47 8.72
C PRO A 22 17.34 17.37 9.77
N GLY A 23 17.37 16.10 9.32
CA GLY A 23 18.20 15.08 9.97
C GLY A 23 17.58 14.21 11.06
N GLU A 24 16.28 13.90 11.04
CA GLU A 24 15.84 12.66 11.69
C GLU A 24 16.00 11.50 10.72
N ASP A 25 17.19 10.90 10.78
CA ASP A 25 17.49 9.62 10.17
C ASP A 25 16.70 8.54 10.92
N VAL A 26 15.42 8.36 10.57
CA VAL A 26 14.60 7.24 11.05
C VAL A 26 14.99 6.00 10.24
N SER A 27 16.25 5.62 10.32
CA SER A 27 16.74 4.36 9.78
C SER A 27 16.41 3.25 10.80
N LEU A 28 15.13 2.86 10.85
CA LEU A 28 14.75 1.62 11.54
C LEU A 28 15.47 0.46 10.84
N GLY A 29 16.27 -0.29 11.59
CA GLY A 29 16.91 -1.50 11.09
C GLY A 29 15.87 -2.52 10.61
N LEU A 30 16.25 -3.36 9.64
CA LEU A 30 15.41 -4.41 9.04
C LEU A 30 14.74 -5.33 10.09
N ASP A 31 15.32 -5.47 11.27
CA ASP A 31 14.77 -6.31 12.34
C ASP A 31 13.64 -5.62 13.12
N GLU A 32 13.76 -4.29 13.32
CA GLU A 32 12.70 -3.47 13.92
C GLU A 32 11.50 -3.33 12.99
N THR A 33 11.72 -3.19 11.67
CA THR A 33 10.62 -3.21 10.70
C THR A 33 9.87 -4.54 10.70
N ARG A 34 10.59 -5.67 10.74
CA ARG A 34 10.00 -7.02 10.89
C ARG A 34 9.24 -7.20 12.21
N ARG A 35 9.63 -6.52 13.29
CA ARG A 35 8.92 -6.51 14.57
C ARG A 35 7.64 -5.67 14.51
N LEU A 36 7.71 -4.51 13.85
CA LEU A 36 6.56 -3.64 13.62
C LEU A 36 5.51 -4.30 12.72
N GLU A 37 5.92 -4.96 11.64
CA GLU A 37 5.02 -5.72 10.76
C GLU A 37 4.28 -6.81 11.52
N ARG A 38 4.99 -7.60 12.34
CA ARG A 38 4.37 -8.61 13.22
C ARG A 38 3.38 -7.99 14.21
N THR A 39 3.68 -6.80 14.71
CA THR A 39 2.81 -6.08 15.65
C THR A 39 1.57 -5.54 14.96
N LEU A 40 1.72 -4.94 13.77
CA LEU A 40 0.60 -4.48 12.93
C LEU A 40 -0.32 -5.63 12.54
N TYR A 41 0.26 -6.79 12.18
CA TYR A 41 -0.52 -7.98 11.84
C TYR A 41 -1.36 -8.49 13.03
N LYS A 42 -0.79 -8.47 14.24
CA LYS A 42 -1.51 -8.80 15.48
C LYS A 42 -2.58 -7.77 15.83
N LEU A 43 -2.29 -6.48 15.64
CA LEU A 43 -3.27 -5.41 15.87
C LEU A 43 -4.45 -5.51 14.90
N SER A 44 -4.18 -5.81 13.63
CA SER A 44 -5.23 -6.07 12.64
C SER A 44 -6.14 -7.22 13.09
N ASP A 45 -5.57 -8.32 13.57
CA ASP A 45 -6.33 -9.48 14.08
C ASP A 45 -7.19 -9.12 15.30
N VAL A 46 -6.69 -8.27 16.20
CA VAL A 46 -7.45 -7.75 17.35
C VAL A 46 -8.58 -6.84 16.90
N LEU A 47 -8.33 -5.93 15.96
CA LEU A 47 -9.37 -5.04 15.41
C LEU A 47 -10.48 -5.83 14.69
N CYS A 48 -10.14 -6.97 14.09
CA CYS A 48 -11.11 -7.87 13.47
C CYS A 48 -12.10 -8.50 14.48
N ARG A 49 -11.83 -8.48 15.79
CA ARG A 49 -12.76 -9.00 16.80
C ARG A 49 -14.06 -8.20 16.91
N GLY A 50 -14.06 -6.92 16.50
CA GLY A 50 -15.26 -6.09 16.43
C GLY A 50 -16.13 -6.31 15.19
N LEU A 51 -15.68 -7.16 14.26
CA LEU A 51 -16.39 -7.46 13.02
C LEU A 51 -17.45 -8.55 13.22
N SER A 52 -18.48 -8.55 12.36
CA SER A 52 -19.44 -9.65 12.32
C SER A 52 -18.76 -10.97 11.91
N ARG A 53 -19.38 -12.12 12.22
CA ARG A 53 -18.85 -13.44 11.81
C ARG A 53 -18.59 -13.52 10.31
N GLU A 54 -19.49 -12.95 9.51
CA GLU A 54 -19.34 -12.88 8.05
C GLU A 54 -18.13 -12.03 7.66
N GLN A 55 -17.95 -10.85 8.26
CA GLN A 55 -16.80 -10.00 7.98
C GLN A 55 -15.47 -10.66 8.39
N GLN A 56 -15.44 -11.39 9.50
CA GLN A 56 -14.28 -12.17 9.92
C GLN A 56 -13.97 -13.29 8.93
N ALA A 57 -14.97 -14.06 8.52
CA ALA A 57 -14.81 -15.13 7.54
C ALA A 57 -14.24 -14.60 6.21
N ARG A 58 -14.75 -13.45 5.73
CA ARG A 58 -14.25 -12.81 4.50
C ARG A 58 -12.83 -12.28 4.64
N PHE A 59 -12.50 -11.74 5.80
CA PHE A 59 -11.13 -11.28 6.07
C PHE A 59 -10.15 -12.45 6.10
N GLN A 60 -10.54 -13.60 6.68
CA GLN A 60 -9.69 -14.79 6.66
C GLN A 60 -9.58 -15.40 5.26
N GLU A 61 -10.67 -15.48 4.50
CA GLU A 61 -10.62 -15.91 3.10
C GLU A 61 -9.62 -15.06 2.30
N TRP A 62 -9.68 -13.73 2.45
CA TRP A 62 -8.71 -12.84 1.80
C TRP A 62 -7.28 -13.19 2.23
N LYS A 63 -7.01 -13.26 3.55
CA LYS A 63 -5.65 -13.49 4.06
C LYS A 63 -5.06 -14.81 3.60
N GLU A 64 -5.86 -15.88 3.62
CA GLU A 64 -5.43 -17.21 3.19
C GLU A 64 -5.10 -17.21 1.69
N LYS A 65 -5.98 -16.64 0.86
CA LYS A 65 -5.77 -16.58 -0.59
C LYS A 65 -4.62 -15.66 -0.96
N GLU A 66 -4.48 -14.51 -0.31
CA GLU A 66 -3.34 -13.61 -0.50
C GLU A 66 -2.05 -14.33 -0.14
N HIS A 67 -1.98 -15.00 1.02
CA HIS A 67 -0.80 -15.73 1.45
C HIS A 67 -0.40 -16.83 0.45
N LEU A 68 -1.37 -17.62 -0.03
CA LEU A 68 -1.12 -18.64 -1.04
C LEU A 68 -0.63 -18.05 -2.36
N ALA A 69 -1.27 -16.97 -2.84
CA ALA A 69 -0.91 -16.32 -4.09
C ALA A 69 0.45 -15.62 -4.03
N VAL A 70 0.79 -15.00 -2.90
CA VAL A 70 2.10 -14.37 -2.65
C VAL A 70 3.20 -15.43 -2.61
N ARG A 71 2.98 -16.54 -1.90
CA ARG A 71 3.94 -17.66 -1.84
C ARG A 71 4.13 -18.30 -3.21
N ASP A 72 3.07 -18.43 -4.00
CA ASP A 72 3.14 -18.94 -5.36
C ASP A 72 3.89 -17.97 -6.31
N ALA A 73 3.65 -16.66 -6.17
CA ALA A 73 4.28 -15.65 -7.02
C ALA A 73 5.77 -15.43 -6.72
N PHE A 74 6.17 -15.47 -5.45
CA PHE A 74 7.50 -15.06 -5.02
C PHE A 74 8.32 -16.15 -4.32
N GLY A 75 7.70 -17.24 -3.89
CA GLY A 75 8.36 -18.28 -3.09
C GLY A 75 8.97 -17.69 -1.81
N GLU A 76 10.19 -18.10 -1.50
CA GLU A 76 10.93 -17.62 -0.32
C GLU A 76 11.41 -16.17 -0.45
N ARG A 77 11.52 -15.65 -1.68
CA ARG A 77 12.00 -14.28 -1.95
C ARG A 77 11.17 -13.22 -1.23
N VAL A 78 9.89 -13.50 -0.96
CA VAL A 78 8.98 -12.57 -0.26
C VAL A 78 9.54 -12.05 1.08
N ARG A 79 10.40 -12.81 1.75
CA ARG A 79 11.03 -12.43 3.03
C ARG A 79 12.05 -11.28 2.91
N ASP A 80 12.53 -11.06 1.69
CA ASP A 80 13.54 -10.07 1.32
C ASP A 80 12.95 -9.06 0.32
N MET A 81 11.68 -8.69 0.52
CA MET A 81 10.96 -7.71 -0.29
C MET A 81 10.21 -6.72 0.61
N LEU A 82 10.03 -5.49 0.11
CA LEU A 82 9.27 -4.46 0.78
C LEU A 82 7.78 -4.58 0.41
N ARG A 83 6.92 -4.88 1.38
CA ARG A 83 5.45 -4.87 1.19
C ARG A 83 4.91 -3.46 1.41
N VAL A 84 4.20 -2.92 0.42
CA VAL A 84 3.36 -1.72 0.62
C VAL A 84 1.97 -2.18 1.02
N ASP A 85 1.67 -2.15 2.33
CA ASP A 85 0.45 -2.74 2.88
C ASP A 85 -0.78 -1.83 2.78
N THR A 86 -0.70 -0.62 3.32
CA THR A 86 -1.83 0.32 3.32
C THR A 86 -1.38 1.72 2.93
N LEU A 87 -2.03 2.27 1.90
CA LEU A 87 -1.88 3.65 1.45
C LEU A 87 -3.22 4.38 1.58
N ALA A 88 -3.28 5.35 2.48
CA ALA A 88 -4.49 6.11 2.73
C ALA A 88 -4.25 7.60 2.51
N THR A 89 -5.18 8.24 1.79
CA THR A 89 -5.26 9.70 1.69
C THR A 89 -6.58 10.16 2.26
N ARG A 90 -6.54 11.25 3.04
CA ARG A 90 -7.75 11.88 3.58
C ARG A 90 -8.70 12.25 2.43
N PRO A 91 -10.02 12.04 2.54
CA PRO A 91 -10.97 12.24 1.43
C PRO A 91 -10.86 13.61 0.74
N GLY A 92 -10.78 14.70 1.51
CA GLY A 92 -10.61 16.07 0.97
C GLY A 92 -9.22 16.40 0.41
N LYS A 93 -8.32 15.42 0.36
CA LYS A 93 -6.96 15.51 -0.19
C LYS A 93 -6.73 14.50 -1.31
N ARG A 94 -7.76 13.77 -1.74
CA ARG A 94 -7.67 12.86 -2.90
C ARG A 94 -7.43 13.65 -4.19
N HIS A 95 -6.88 12.99 -5.21
CA HIS A 95 -6.58 13.56 -6.53
C HIS A 95 -5.57 14.72 -6.55
N GLN A 96 -4.83 14.93 -5.45
CA GLN A 96 -3.77 15.93 -5.33
C GLN A 96 -2.36 15.31 -5.43
N GLY A 97 -2.26 14.05 -5.86
CA GLY A 97 -0.97 13.35 -6.03
C GLY A 97 -0.36 12.76 -4.76
N TYR A 98 -0.94 12.96 -3.57
CA TYR A 98 -0.38 12.44 -2.31
C TYR A 98 -0.19 10.92 -2.29
N GLY A 99 -1.13 10.15 -2.85
CA GLY A 99 -0.98 8.69 -2.93
C GLY A 99 0.23 8.29 -3.76
N SER A 100 0.41 8.94 -4.91
CA SER A 100 1.57 8.74 -5.78
C SER A 100 2.87 9.16 -5.10
N ALA A 101 2.87 10.29 -4.38
CA ALA A 101 4.04 10.78 -3.65
C ALA A 101 4.48 9.83 -2.53
N LEU A 102 3.52 9.31 -1.75
CA LEU A 102 3.81 8.33 -0.70
C LEU A 102 4.35 7.02 -1.27
N LEU A 103 3.75 6.52 -2.36
CA LEU A 103 4.23 5.31 -3.02
C LEU A 103 5.61 5.51 -3.68
N ALA A 104 5.87 6.69 -4.24
CA ALA A 104 7.18 7.06 -4.77
C ALA A 104 8.24 7.08 -3.66
N ALA A 105 7.92 7.65 -2.49
CA ALA A 105 8.82 7.63 -1.34
C ALA A 105 9.13 6.20 -0.85
N ALA A 106 8.13 5.33 -0.78
CA ALA A 106 8.33 3.91 -0.45
C ALA A 106 9.23 3.20 -1.48
N ASN A 107 9.06 3.51 -2.77
CA ASN A 107 9.89 2.94 -3.83
C ASN A 107 11.33 3.46 -3.81
N ILE A 108 11.55 4.74 -3.49
CA ILE A 108 12.90 5.28 -3.26
C ILE A 108 13.58 4.51 -2.14
N ARG A 109 12.87 4.28 -1.03
CA ARG A 109 13.41 3.50 0.09
C ARG A 109 13.71 2.05 -0.31
N ALA A 110 12.87 1.43 -1.13
CA ALA A 110 13.13 0.10 -1.66
C ALA A 110 14.38 0.07 -2.56
N ASP A 111 14.57 1.09 -3.41
CA ASP A 111 15.74 1.24 -4.27
C ASP A 111 17.03 1.42 -3.45
N GLU A 112 17.02 2.26 -2.41
CA GLU A 112 18.14 2.45 -1.47
C GLU A 112 18.56 1.14 -0.77
N LEU A 113 17.58 0.30 -0.44
CA LEU A 113 17.81 -0.99 0.20
C LEU A 113 18.10 -2.12 -0.80
N ALA A 114 18.08 -1.83 -2.10
CA ALA A 114 18.15 -2.82 -3.18
C ALA A 114 17.12 -3.96 -3.04
N LEU A 115 15.93 -3.64 -2.52
CA LEU A 115 14.84 -4.60 -2.33
C LEU A 115 13.76 -4.39 -3.40
N ALA A 116 13.20 -5.49 -3.90
CA ALA A 116 11.98 -5.41 -4.69
C ALA A 116 10.80 -5.01 -3.80
N SER A 117 9.86 -4.24 -4.34
CA SER A 117 8.62 -3.86 -3.66
C SER A 117 7.41 -4.58 -4.27
N TRP A 118 6.44 -4.92 -3.43
CA TRP A 118 5.21 -5.55 -3.88
C TRP A 118 3.99 -5.06 -3.10
N LEU A 119 2.82 -5.21 -3.72
CA LEU A 119 1.52 -4.89 -3.11
C LEU A 119 0.40 -5.70 -3.77
N SER A 120 -0.76 -5.72 -3.12
CA SER A 120 -1.99 -6.27 -3.67
C SER A 120 -3.02 -5.17 -3.95
N THR A 121 -3.77 -5.28 -5.05
CA THR A 121 -4.84 -4.33 -5.38
C THR A 121 -6.03 -5.04 -6.01
N SER A 122 -7.23 -4.72 -5.55
CA SER A 122 -8.49 -5.17 -6.15
C SER A 122 -9.14 -4.10 -7.04
N ASN A 123 -8.60 -2.88 -7.05
CA ASN A 123 -9.18 -1.77 -7.80
C ASN A 123 -8.48 -1.64 -9.17
N PRO A 124 -9.17 -1.97 -10.29
CA PRO A 124 -8.58 -1.85 -11.62
C PRO A 124 -8.22 -0.40 -11.97
N ARG A 125 -8.88 0.61 -11.37
CA ARG A 125 -8.54 2.03 -11.59
C ARG A 125 -7.19 2.41 -11.00
N CYS A 126 -6.67 1.64 -10.04
CA CYS A 126 -5.34 1.84 -9.50
C CYS A 126 -4.25 1.20 -10.35
N ALA A 127 -4.57 0.20 -11.18
CA ALA A 127 -3.57 -0.56 -11.94
C ALA A 127 -2.70 0.34 -12.82
N THR A 128 -3.31 1.23 -13.62
CA THR A 128 -2.58 2.16 -14.50
C THR A 128 -1.63 3.09 -13.72
N LEU A 129 -2.04 3.57 -12.55
CA LEU A 129 -1.17 4.40 -11.71
C LEU A 129 0.03 3.61 -11.20
N LEU A 130 -0.19 2.36 -10.79
CA LEU A 130 0.85 1.48 -10.27
C LEU A 130 1.84 1.08 -11.37
N GLU A 131 1.34 0.81 -12.57
CA GLU A 131 2.15 0.57 -13.78
C GLU A 131 3.05 1.75 -14.10
N HIS A 132 2.53 2.98 -14.05
CA HIS A 132 3.35 4.19 -14.21
C HIS A 132 4.42 4.36 -13.13
N LEU A 133 4.22 3.76 -11.94
CA LEU A 133 5.20 3.76 -10.86
C LEU A 133 6.18 2.57 -10.93
N GLY A 134 6.09 1.76 -11.99
CA GLY A 134 7.00 0.67 -12.30
C GLY A 134 6.56 -0.70 -11.76
N PHE A 135 5.33 -0.83 -11.27
CA PHE A 135 4.78 -2.12 -10.87
C PHE A 135 4.23 -2.90 -12.07
N ALA A 136 4.49 -4.19 -12.12
CA ALA A 136 3.88 -5.12 -13.07
C ALA A 136 3.05 -6.17 -12.33
N THR A 137 1.91 -6.54 -12.90
CA THR A 137 1.10 -7.65 -12.35
C THR A 137 1.85 -8.96 -12.54
N VAL A 138 2.01 -9.73 -11.46
CA VAL A 138 2.70 -11.03 -11.47
C VAL A 138 1.78 -12.20 -11.16
N LYS A 139 0.66 -11.94 -10.47
CA LYS A 139 -0.30 -12.98 -10.10
C LYS A 139 -1.66 -12.37 -9.85
N ASP A 140 -2.71 -13.06 -10.29
CA ASP A 140 -4.09 -12.76 -9.92
C ASP A 140 -4.66 -13.88 -9.06
N TYR A 141 -5.56 -13.52 -8.14
CA TYR A 141 -6.39 -14.47 -7.39
C TYR A 141 -7.79 -13.90 -7.16
N LEU A 142 -8.74 -14.79 -6.89
CA LEU A 142 -10.16 -14.46 -6.76
C LEU A 142 -10.61 -14.58 -5.32
N VAL A 143 -11.38 -13.61 -4.82
CA VAL A 143 -11.98 -13.63 -3.47
C VAL A 143 -13.50 -13.64 -3.58
N GLY A 144 -14.18 -14.45 -2.77
CA GLY A 144 -15.64 -14.56 -2.72
C GLY A 144 -16.25 -15.68 -3.56
N GLU A 145 -15.45 -16.52 -4.23
CA GLU A 145 -15.96 -17.62 -5.07
C GLU A 145 -16.67 -18.73 -4.26
N ALA A 146 -16.18 -19.00 -3.06
CA ALA A 146 -16.67 -20.09 -2.22
C ALA A 146 -17.67 -19.63 -1.15
N ASN A 147 -18.08 -18.35 -1.18
CA ASN A 147 -18.94 -17.78 -0.16
C ASN A 147 -20.41 -17.78 -0.63
N PRO A 148 -21.28 -18.64 -0.06
CA PRO A 148 -22.69 -18.70 -0.46
C PRO A 148 -23.48 -17.43 -0.13
N ASN A 149 -22.98 -16.59 0.78
CA ASN A 149 -23.59 -15.29 1.13
C ASN A 149 -23.11 -14.16 0.22
N TRP A 150 -22.14 -14.39 -0.66
CA TRP A 150 -21.66 -13.41 -1.62
C TRP A 150 -22.50 -13.45 -2.90
N LEU A 151 -23.32 -12.41 -3.09
CA LEU A 151 -24.21 -12.29 -4.24
C LEU A 151 -23.57 -11.58 -5.45
N GLY A 152 -22.35 -11.06 -5.27
CA GLY A 152 -21.61 -10.36 -6.33
C GLY A 152 -20.74 -11.30 -7.17
N PRO A 153 -20.17 -10.82 -8.28
CA PRO A 153 -19.09 -11.54 -8.95
C PRO A 153 -17.87 -11.64 -8.02
N PRO A 154 -17.04 -12.70 -8.13
CA PRO A 154 -15.77 -12.78 -7.42
C PRO A 154 -14.91 -11.54 -7.64
N VAL A 155 -14.20 -11.11 -6.60
CA VAL A 155 -13.31 -9.96 -6.65
C VAL A 155 -11.94 -10.42 -7.14
N VAL A 156 -11.49 -9.90 -8.29
CA VAL A 156 -10.13 -10.11 -8.78
C VAL A 156 -9.17 -9.23 -7.99
N VAL A 157 -8.20 -9.87 -7.34
CA VAL A 157 -7.10 -9.19 -6.65
C VAL A 157 -5.81 -9.48 -7.39
N ARG A 158 -5.04 -8.44 -7.68
CA ARG A 158 -3.76 -8.49 -8.40
C ARG A 158 -2.61 -8.28 -7.43
N ILE A 159 -1.63 -9.17 -7.48
CA ILE A 159 -0.32 -8.98 -6.86
C ILE A 159 0.57 -8.30 -7.89
N MET A 160 1.14 -7.17 -7.52
CA MET A 160 2.01 -6.39 -8.37
C MET A 160 3.41 -6.27 -7.77
N LEU A 161 4.43 -6.35 -8.63
CA LEU A 161 5.85 -6.36 -8.29
C LEU A 161 6.56 -5.18 -8.97
N ARG A 162 7.48 -4.54 -8.26
CA ARG A 162 8.45 -3.60 -8.81
C ARG A 162 9.85 -4.01 -8.38
N GLU A 163 10.72 -4.22 -9.35
CA GLU A 163 12.15 -4.47 -9.11
C GLU A 163 12.87 -3.17 -8.68
N PRO A 164 13.91 -3.26 -7.83
CA PRO A 164 14.66 -2.08 -7.41
C PRO A 164 15.43 -1.50 -8.60
N ARG A 165 15.45 -0.17 -8.70
CA ARG A 165 16.29 0.52 -9.68
C ARG A 165 17.73 0.53 -9.18
N ARG A 166 18.66 0.09 -10.03
CA ARG A 166 20.09 0.22 -9.75
C ARG A 166 20.43 1.71 -9.69
N ILE A 167 20.92 2.16 -8.55
CA ILE A 167 21.60 3.45 -8.45
C ILE A 167 22.95 3.26 -9.16
N PRO A 168 23.27 4.00 -10.23
CA PRO A 168 24.59 3.96 -10.82
C PRO A 168 25.59 4.35 -9.73
N THR A 169 26.45 3.41 -9.34
CA THR A 169 27.56 3.72 -8.44
C THR A 169 28.50 4.60 -9.24
N GLU A 170 28.64 5.88 -8.88
CA GLU A 170 29.61 6.76 -9.52
C GLU A 170 31.01 6.19 -9.28
N GLY A 171 31.54 5.53 -10.31
CA GLY A 171 32.88 4.99 -10.34
C GLY A 171 33.88 6.12 -10.16
N HIS A 172 34.46 6.20 -8.97
CA HIS A 172 35.73 6.89 -8.77
C HIS A 172 36.82 5.93 -9.25
N SER A 173 37.17 6.06 -10.53
CA SER A 173 38.42 5.56 -11.11
C SER A 173 39.56 6.53 -10.84
#